data_AF-A0A254RK75-F1
#
_entry.id   AF-A0A254RK75-F1
#
_cell.length_a   1.000
_cell.length_b   1.000
_cell.length_c   1.000
_cell.angle_alpha   90.00
_cell.angle_beta   90.00
_cell.angle_gamma   90.00
#
_symmetry.space_group_name_H-M   'P 1'
#
loop_
_entity.id
_entity.type
_entity.pdbx_description
1 polymer ?
#
loop_
_entity_poly.entity_id
_entity_poly.type
_entity_poly.pdbx_seq_one_letter_code
_entity_poly.pdbx_strand_id
1 'polypeptide(L)'
;MKRLFLSLFAGALAVSAFAVDVDGSPLAELNKLAEGSVKFDSVNGKLVATVLEAQRTFNISKDVVVDSVKLGRKFQNGVSATVMLPFKIAPGNVSGATFNRLASVDVDNARVGLYREDQFVFSYAAYIVVPEGETISFNESPVTLLATVDTNTAGNAWNNPCANNGGWRMMGTTTLKGWKNGGKYEDEIGKVYGFAGFALSEADAQNYVDGAGSVQVGQFIKVKSGVAVDPMRGYMMQGECGDGRAQNKPAVPGSEPLFAPAVSVEDLPETFSVYIVNPSVPGAGSDENGDEDVTAIKTVKTTAASKAGRWHDAAGRSLNTPKAHGVYVNDRTPVMVK
;
A
#
# COMPACT_ATOMS: atom_id res chain seq x y z
N MET A 1 -17.32 -46.62 -48.42
CA MET A 1 -17.64 -45.48 -47.54
C MET A 1 -16.44 -45.19 -46.65
N LYS A 2 -15.89 -43.98 -46.78
CA LYS A 2 -14.74 -43.45 -46.00
C LYS A 2 -15.19 -43.10 -44.58
N ARG A 3 -14.47 -43.56 -43.54
CA ARG A 3 -14.43 -42.97 -42.19
C ARG A 3 -13.02 -43.18 -41.62
N LEU A 4 -12.11 -42.26 -41.94
CA LEU A 4 -11.60 -41.18 -41.07
C LEU A 4 -10.95 -41.70 -39.77
N PHE A 5 -9.62 -41.80 -39.83
CA PHE A 5 -8.71 -41.82 -38.69
C PHE A 5 -8.82 -40.51 -37.92
N LEU A 6 -8.95 -40.58 -36.59
CA LEU A 6 -8.64 -39.46 -35.70
C LEU A 6 -7.46 -39.87 -34.82
N SER A 7 -6.28 -39.42 -35.19
CA SER A 7 -5.05 -39.56 -34.41
C SER A 7 -5.10 -38.60 -33.23
N LEU A 8 -4.99 -39.16 -32.03
CA LEU A 8 -4.79 -38.43 -30.77
C LEU A 8 -3.37 -37.82 -30.78
N PHE A 9 -3.26 -36.51 -31.02
CA PHE A 9 -2.00 -35.79 -30.78
C PHE A 9 -1.94 -35.40 -29.30
N ALA A 10 -1.15 -36.14 -28.53
CA ALA A 10 -0.65 -35.72 -27.23
C ALA A 10 0.43 -34.65 -27.47
N GLY A 11 0.04 -33.39 -27.42
CA GLY A 11 0.98 -32.26 -27.43
C GLY A 11 1.61 -32.10 -26.05
N ALA A 12 2.79 -32.69 -25.86
CA ALA A 12 3.67 -32.33 -24.75
C ALA A 12 4.15 -30.90 -24.96
N LEU A 13 3.68 -29.96 -24.13
CA LEU A 13 4.30 -28.64 -23.99
C LEU A 13 5.66 -28.85 -23.31
N ALA A 14 6.69 -29.00 -24.13
CA ALA A 14 8.07 -28.86 -23.68
C ALA A 14 8.27 -27.40 -23.25
N VAL A 15 8.41 -27.17 -21.95
CA VAL A 15 8.99 -25.93 -21.41
C VAL A 15 10.44 -25.94 -21.85
N SER A 16 10.76 -25.22 -22.93
CA SER A 16 12.13 -24.98 -23.34
C SER A 16 12.81 -24.11 -22.28
N ALA A 17 13.56 -24.77 -21.39
CA ALA A 17 14.61 -24.13 -20.62
C ALA A 17 15.60 -23.50 -21.62
N PHE A 18 15.69 -22.18 -21.62
CA PHE A 18 16.71 -21.46 -22.37
C PHE A 18 18.09 -21.80 -21.81
N ALA A 19 18.77 -22.76 -22.43
CA ALA A 19 20.23 -22.84 -22.38
C ALA A 19 20.76 -21.92 -23.48
N VAL A 20 21.11 -20.69 -23.12
CA VAL A 20 21.87 -19.77 -23.98
C VAL A 20 23.28 -19.74 -23.44
N ASP A 21 24.23 -20.23 -24.25
CA ASP A 21 25.66 -20.09 -24.03
C ASP A 21 26.25 -19.46 -25.29
N VAL A 22 26.55 -18.15 -25.24
CA VAL A 22 27.56 -17.44 -26.04
C VAL A 22 27.95 -16.14 -25.29
N ASP A 23 29.14 -16.11 -24.70
CA ASP A 23 29.96 -14.92 -24.35
C ASP A 23 29.40 -13.79 -23.43
N GLY A 24 28.34 -14.04 -22.68
CA GLY A 24 27.93 -13.21 -21.56
C GLY A 24 27.10 -14.07 -20.60
N SER A 25 27.39 -14.04 -19.29
CA SER A 25 26.66 -14.92 -18.37
C SER A 25 25.14 -14.69 -18.53
N PRO A 26 24.29 -15.74 -18.48
CA PRO A 26 22.84 -15.59 -18.54
C PRO A 26 22.30 -14.52 -17.56
N LEU A 27 22.99 -14.33 -16.43
CA LEU A 27 22.71 -13.26 -15.47
C LEU A 27 22.97 -11.85 -16.01
N ALA A 28 24.03 -11.63 -16.78
CA ALA A 28 24.30 -10.33 -17.39
C ALA A 28 23.21 -9.92 -18.37
N GLU A 29 22.69 -10.87 -19.15
CA GLU A 29 21.55 -10.61 -20.05
C GLU A 29 20.26 -10.33 -19.27
N LEU A 30 19.96 -11.13 -18.24
CA LEU A 30 18.80 -10.88 -17.36
C LEU A 30 18.86 -9.51 -16.68
N ASN A 31 20.03 -9.10 -16.18
CA ASN A 31 20.19 -7.79 -15.56
C ASN A 31 20.03 -6.63 -16.55
N LYS A 32 20.35 -6.82 -17.85
CA LYS A 32 20.05 -5.83 -18.89
C LYS A 32 18.54 -5.66 -19.10
N LEU A 33 17.74 -6.73 -18.94
CA LEU A 33 16.28 -6.66 -19.12
C LEU A 33 15.62 -5.71 -18.13
N ALA A 34 16.19 -5.57 -16.93
CA ALA A 34 15.59 -4.81 -15.83
C ALA A 34 16.17 -3.40 -15.66
N GLU A 35 17.15 -2.99 -16.46
CA GLU A 35 17.77 -1.65 -16.43
C GLU A 35 18.16 -1.19 -15.02
N GLY A 36 18.60 -2.11 -14.16
CA GLY A 36 18.99 -1.83 -12.78
C GLY A 36 17.83 -1.68 -11.78
N SER A 37 16.58 -1.91 -12.17
CA SER A 37 15.41 -1.94 -11.27
C SER A 37 15.24 -3.28 -10.55
N VAL A 38 15.78 -4.36 -11.13
CA VAL A 38 15.88 -5.68 -10.52
C VAL A 38 17.30 -6.18 -10.69
N LYS A 39 17.86 -6.75 -9.61
CA LYS A 39 19.11 -7.51 -9.63
C LYS A 39 18.80 -9.00 -9.67
N PHE A 40 19.28 -9.68 -10.69
CA PHE A 40 19.23 -11.14 -10.80
C PHE A 40 20.56 -11.73 -10.36
N ASP A 41 20.50 -12.64 -9.39
CA ASP A 41 21.65 -13.36 -8.84
C ASP A 41 21.38 -14.87 -8.82
N SER A 42 22.43 -15.68 -8.88
CA SER A 42 22.36 -17.12 -8.57
C SER A 42 22.79 -17.34 -7.12
N VAL A 43 21.90 -17.88 -6.29
CA VAL A 43 22.16 -18.19 -4.89
C VAL A 43 21.89 -19.67 -4.67
N ASN A 44 22.92 -20.45 -4.35
CA ASN A 44 22.82 -21.91 -4.16
C ASN A 44 22.16 -22.62 -5.35
N GLY A 45 22.46 -22.18 -6.58
CA GLY A 45 21.90 -22.74 -7.81
C GLY A 45 20.47 -22.31 -8.12
N LYS A 46 19.87 -21.41 -7.33
CA LYS A 46 18.55 -20.82 -7.57
C LYS A 46 18.67 -19.39 -8.10
N LEU A 47 17.85 -19.05 -9.08
CA LEU A 47 17.73 -17.68 -9.60
C LEU A 47 16.88 -16.83 -8.65
N VAL A 48 17.49 -15.77 -8.11
CA VAL A 48 16.86 -14.84 -7.17
C VAL A 48 16.75 -13.47 -7.81
N ALA A 49 15.55 -12.90 -7.81
CA ALA A 49 15.31 -11.51 -8.19
C ALA A 49 15.23 -10.60 -6.95
N THR A 50 16.02 -9.53 -6.91
CA THR A 50 15.91 -8.48 -5.89
C THR A 50 15.41 -7.19 -6.52
N VAL A 51 14.21 -6.75 -6.18
CA VAL A 51 13.65 -5.46 -6.61
C VAL A 51 14.39 -4.33 -5.87
N LEU A 52 14.98 -3.40 -6.61
CA LEU A 52 15.84 -2.34 -6.07
C LEU A 52 15.09 -1.01 -5.92
N GLU A 53 15.37 -0.26 -4.85
CA GLU A 53 14.72 1.03 -4.55
C GLU A 53 15.42 2.25 -5.18
N ALA A 54 16.64 2.08 -5.70
CA ALA A 54 17.47 3.23 -6.12
C ALA A 54 17.02 3.85 -7.46
N GLN A 55 16.21 3.14 -8.25
CA GLN A 55 15.80 3.61 -9.56
C GLN A 55 14.59 4.51 -9.50
N ARG A 56 14.58 5.55 -10.34
CA ARG A 56 13.41 6.42 -10.53
C ARG A 56 12.36 5.81 -11.47
N THR A 57 12.68 4.69 -12.09
CA THR A 57 11.79 3.92 -12.95
C THR A 57 12.01 2.44 -12.69
N PHE A 58 10.93 1.72 -12.47
CA PHE A 58 10.91 0.27 -12.47
C PHE A 58 10.55 -0.22 -13.87
N ASN A 59 11.44 -1.01 -14.47
CA ASN A 59 11.25 -1.52 -15.82
C ASN A 59 11.79 -2.94 -15.92
N ILE A 60 11.01 -3.85 -16.50
CA ILE A 60 11.48 -5.15 -16.96
C ILE A 60 10.96 -5.32 -18.37
N SER A 61 11.84 -5.47 -19.35
CA SER A 61 11.45 -5.50 -20.77
C SER A 61 10.80 -6.82 -21.22
N LYS A 62 10.96 -7.90 -20.45
CA LYS A 62 10.40 -9.23 -20.73
C LYS A 62 10.05 -9.96 -19.45
N ASP A 63 9.09 -10.86 -19.51
CA ASP A 63 8.76 -11.73 -18.39
C ASP A 63 9.96 -12.61 -18.03
N VAL A 64 10.21 -12.78 -16.72
CA VAL A 64 11.32 -13.61 -16.20
C VAL A 64 10.80 -14.52 -15.11
N VAL A 65 11.00 -15.83 -15.29
CA VAL A 65 10.71 -16.84 -14.26
C VAL A 65 11.91 -16.97 -13.34
N VAL A 66 11.69 -16.88 -12.03
CA VAL A 66 12.72 -16.99 -10.99
C VAL A 66 12.29 -17.94 -9.89
N ASP A 67 13.24 -18.41 -9.10
CA ASP A 67 12.96 -19.32 -7.98
C ASP A 67 12.48 -18.57 -6.73
N SER A 68 12.87 -17.30 -6.56
CA SER A 68 12.45 -16.46 -5.44
C SER A 68 12.61 -14.96 -5.72
N VAL A 69 11.85 -14.15 -4.97
CA VAL A 69 11.87 -12.69 -5.05
C VAL A 69 12.19 -12.08 -3.69
N LYS A 70 12.93 -10.98 -3.68
CA LYS A 70 13.21 -10.14 -2.51
C LYS A 70 12.91 -8.68 -2.83
N LEU A 71 12.47 -7.92 -1.82
CA LEU A 71 12.44 -6.46 -1.90
C LEU A 71 13.71 -5.91 -1.27
N GLY A 72 14.37 -4.97 -1.95
CA GLY A 72 15.44 -4.15 -1.39
C GLY A 72 14.92 -3.12 -0.38
N ARG A 73 13.61 -2.85 -0.40
CA ARG A 73 12.92 -1.98 0.54
C ARG A 73 12.94 -2.55 1.96
N LYS A 74 13.21 -1.65 2.92
CA LYS A 74 13.00 -1.90 4.34
C LYS A 74 11.71 -1.27 4.82
N PHE A 75 11.05 -1.98 5.72
CA PHE A 75 9.78 -1.57 6.32
C PHE A 75 9.97 -1.28 7.81
N GLN A 76 9.08 -0.48 8.37
CA GLN A 76 8.97 -0.31 9.81
C GLN A 76 7.84 -1.20 10.33
N ASN A 77 8.13 -2.02 11.33
CA ASN A 77 7.16 -2.94 11.92
C ASN A 77 5.92 -2.18 12.44
N GLY A 78 4.73 -2.67 12.07
CA GLY A 78 3.43 -2.13 12.46
C GLY A 78 3.04 -0.83 11.76
N VAL A 79 3.91 -0.28 10.91
CA VAL A 79 3.67 1.01 10.25
C VAL A 79 3.18 0.78 8.83
N SER A 80 1.96 1.23 8.56
CA SER A 80 1.30 1.05 7.27
C SER A 80 2.09 1.75 6.15
N ALA A 81 2.14 1.09 5.00
CA ALA A 81 2.78 1.58 3.79
C ALA A 81 2.00 1.12 2.56
N THR A 82 2.38 1.58 1.38
CA THR A 82 1.89 1.01 0.10
C THR A 82 2.98 0.24 -0.62
N VAL A 83 2.58 -0.77 -1.37
CA VAL A 83 3.47 -1.57 -2.22
C VAL A 83 2.74 -1.95 -3.50
N MET A 84 3.51 -2.08 -4.57
CA MET A 84 3.10 -2.68 -5.83
C MET A 84 4.14 -3.73 -6.19
N LEU A 85 3.71 -4.92 -6.65
CA LEU A 85 4.62 -6.03 -6.97
C LEU A 85 4.65 -6.29 -8.47
N PRO A 86 5.78 -6.67 -9.08
CA PRO A 86 5.84 -7.02 -10.50
C PRO A 86 5.45 -8.48 -10.76
N PHE A 87 4.82 -9.15 -9.81
CA PHE A 87 4.40 -10.55 -9.88
C PHE A 87 3.14 -10.75 -9.06
N LYS A 88 2.42 -11.83 -9.37
CA LYS A 88 1.23 -12.25 -8.65
C LYS A 88 1.63 -13.22 -7.54
N ILE A 89 1.01 -13.11 -6.37
CA ILE A 89 1.24 -14.04 -5.26
C ILE A 89 -0.03 -14.26 -4.43
N ALA A 90 -0.23 -15.47 -3.92
CA ALA A 90 -1.28 -15.74 -2.94
C ALA A 90 -0.88 -15.20 -1.55
N PRO A 91 -1.75 -14.49 -0.81
CA PRO A 91 -1.41 -13.98 0.53
C PRO A 91 -0.90 -15.04 1.50
N GLY A 92 -1.36 -16.29 1.39
CA GLY A 92 -0.86 -17.42 2.19
C GLY A 92 0.62 -17.78 1.95
N ASN A 93 1.20 -17.35 0.82
CA ASN A 93 2.62 -17.51 0.50
C ASN A 93 3.47 -16.29 0.92
N VAL A 94 2.88 -15.33 1.63
CA VAL A 94 3.57 -14.14 2.13
C VAL A 94 3.83 -14.32 3.63
N SER A 95 5.01 -13.90 4.10
CA SER A 95 5.30 -13.79 5.53
C SER A 95 5.89 -12.42 5.85
N GLY A 96 5.65 -11.93 7.07
CA GLY A 96 6.17 -10.64 7.53
C GLY A 96 5.34 -9.43 7.13
N ALA A 97 4.14 -9.63 6.55
CA ALA A 97 3.21 -8.56 6.22
C ALA A 97 1.79 -9.06 5.92
N THR A 98 0.80 -8.24 6.23
CA THR A 98 -0.57 -8.38 5.71
C THR A 98 -0.79 -7.40 4.55
N PHE A 99 -1.39 -7.89 3.45
CA PHE A 99 -1.81 -7.07 2.31
C PHE A 99 -3.29 -6.73 2.41
N ASN A 100 -3.62 -5.47 2.14
CA ASN A 100 -4.97 -4.93 2.23
C ASN A 100 -5.30 -4.11 0.98
N ARG A 101 -6.58 -4.13 0.59
CA ARG A 101 -7.14 -3.34 -0.49
C ARG A 101 -8.07 -2.26 0.05
N LEU A 102 -8.25 -1.20 -0.71
CA LEU A 102 -9.18 -0.13 -0.38
C LEU A 102 -10.62 -0.65 -0.42
N ALA A 103 -11.34 -0.52 0.69
CA ALA A 103 -12.73 -0.94 0.80
C ALA A 103 -13.69 0.24 0.64
N SER A 104 -13.46 1.29 1.42
CA SER A 104 -14.36 2.44 1.48
C SER A 104 -13.61 3.71 1.88
N VAL A 105 -14.14 4.85 1.48
CA VAL A 105 -13.70 6.16 1.95
C VAL A 105 -14.90 6.92 2.50
N ASP A 106 -14.82 7.31 3.76
CA ASP A 106 -15.80 8.12 4.47
C ASP A 106 -15.19 9.50 4.71
N VAL A 107 -15.54 10.44 3.83
CA VAL A 107 -14.99 11.80 3.84
C VAL A 107 -15.47 12.57 5.07
N ASP A 108 -16.75 12.43 5.43
CA ASP A 108 -17.38 13.17 6.53
C ASP A 108 -16.74 12.82 7.88
N ASN A 109 -16.39 11.55 8.09
CA ASN A 109 -15.70 11.10 9.29
C ASN A 109 -14.18 11.03 9.16
N ALA A 110 -13.64 11.44 8.01
CA ALA A 110 -12.23 11.31 7.66
C ALA A 110 -11.66 9.90 7.93
N ARG A 111 -12.34 8.85 7.42
CA ARG A 111 -11.89 7.46 7.54
C ARG A 111 -11.71 6.74 6.20
N VAL A 112 -10.74 5.83 6.16
CA VAL A 112 -10.52 4.88 5.05
C VAL A 112 -10.61 3.46 5.57
N GLY A 113 -11.58 2.72 5.06
CA GLY A 113 -11.76 1.31 5.36
C GLY A 113 -10.95 0.44 4.40
N LEU A 114 -10.35 -0.61 4.92
CA LEU A 114 -9.55 -1.58 4.17
C LEU A 114 -10.11 -3.00 4.32
N TYR A 115 -10.07 -3.79 3.26
CA TYR A 115 -10.26 -5.24 3.36
C TYR A 115 -8.91 -5.94 3.31
N ARG A 116 -8.73 -6.97 4.13
CA ARG A 116 -7.62 -7.91 3.95
C ARG A 116 -7.77 -8.61 2.60
N GLU A 117 -6.67 -8.70 1.85
CA GLU A 117 -6.61 -9.50 0.63
C GLU A 117 -6.43 -10.97 0.99
N ASP A 118 -7.32 -11.83 0.51
CA ASP A 118 -7.37 -13.25 0.84
C ASP A 118 -7.19 -14.15 -0.40
N GLN A 119 -7.37 -13.61 -1.61
CA GLN A 119 -7.24 -14.37 -2.84
C GLN A 119 -5.85 -14.22 -3.44
N PHE A 120 -5.54 -13.02 -3.93
CA PHE A 120 -4.31 -12.77 -4.68
C PHE A 120 -3.88 -11.32 -4.56
N VAL A 121 -2.58 -11.13 -4.34
CA VAL A 121 -1.89 -9.88 -4.63
C VAL A 121 -1.54 -9.91 -6.11
N PHE A 122 -2.26 -9.13 -6.92
CA PHE A 122 -2.07 -9.08 -8.37
C PHE A 122 -0.83 -8.24 -8.74
N SER A 123 -0.15 -8.64 -9.82
CA SER A 123 0.95 -7.86 -10.39
C SER A 123 0.49 -6.46 -10.76
N TYR A 124 1.32 -5.45 -10.50
CA TYR A 124 1.10 -4.04 -10.80
C TYR A 124 -0.17 -3.42 -10.18
N ALA A 125 -0.78 -4.10 -9.22
CA ALA A 125 -1.81 -3.55 -8.36
C ALA A 125 -1.19 -2.95 -7.09
N ALA A 126 -1.70 -1.79 -6.69
CA ALA A 126 -1.29 -1.14 -5.45
C ALA A 126 -2.06 -1.70 -4.25
N TYR A 127 -1.33 -2.11 -3.23
CA TYR A 127 -1.87 -2.60 -1.96
C TYR A 127 -1.35 -1.78 -0.79
N ILE A 128 -2.15 -1.73 0.27
CA ILE A 128 -1.73 -1.21 1.57
C ILE A 128 -1.20 -2.38 2.38
N VAL A 129 0.06 -2.27 2.80
CA VAL A 129 0.76 -3.30 3.55
C VAL A 129 0.92 -2.87 5.00
N VAL A 130 0.65 -3.79 5.92
CA VAL A 130 0.99 -3.66 7.34
C VAL A 130 2.13 -4.65 7.61
N PRO A 131 3.38 -4.17 7.67
CA PRO A 131 4.55 -5.00 7.91
C PRO A 131 4.58 -5.53 9.35
N GLU A 132 4.97 -6.78 9.53
CA GLU A 132 5.19 -7.43 10.84
C GLU A 132 6.68 -7.44 11.22
N GLY A 133 7.55 -6.98 10.31
CA GLY A 133 8.98 -6.87 10.46
C GLY A 133 9.60 -5.95 9.42
N GLU A 134 10.93 -5.94 9.33
CA GLU A 134 11.65 -5.05 8.40
C GLU A 134 11.63 -5.51 6.95
N THR A 135 11.30 -6.78 6.71
CA THR A 135 11.33 -7.42 5.39
C THR A 135 10.08 -8.25 5.18
N ILE A 136 9.63 -8.31 3.93
CA ILE A 136 8.54 -9.19 3.50
C ILE A 136 9.18 -10.38 2.77
N SER A 137 8.74 -11.58 3.11
CA SER A 137 9.20 -12.83 2.49
C SER A 137 8.11 -13.39 1.59
N PHE A 138 8.50 -13.84 0.40
CA PHE A 138 7.62 -14.47 -0.58
C PHE A 138 8.02 -15.94 -0.74
N ASN A 139 7.19 -16.83 -0.23
CA ASN A 139 7.40 -18.28 -0.17
C ASN A 139 6.67 -18.99 -1.32
N GLU A 140 6.73 -18.42 -2.52
CA GLU A 140 6.22 -19.04 -3.74
C GLU A 140 7.40 -19.36 -4.67
N SER A 141 7.35 -20.51 -5.33
CA SER A 141 8.40 -20.95 -6.25
C SER A 141 7.83 -21.96 -7.26
N PRO A 142 8.03 -21.76 -8.58
CA PRO A 142 8.64 -20.58 -9.21
C PRO A 142 7.71 -19.35 -9.18
N VAL A 143 8.29 -18.15 -9.38
CA VAL A 143 7.57 -16.88 -9.50
C VAL A 143 7.88 -16.26 -10.86
N THR A 144 6.86 -15.74 -11.55
CA THR A 144 7.05 -15.01 -12.81
C THR A 144 7.00 -13.51 -12.55
N LEU A 145 8.12 -12.81 -12.73
CA LEU A 145 8.15 -11.36 -12.82
C LEU A 145 7.63 -10.97 -14.19
N LEU A 146 6.61 -10.14 -14.23
CA LEU A 146 6.01 -9.66 -15.46
C LEU A 146 6.79 -8.46 -16.02
N ALA A 147 6.76 -8.34 -17.34
CA ALA A 147 7.29 -7.18 -18.04
C ALA A 147 6.48 -5.92 -17.74
N THR A 148 7.15 -4.77 -17.71
CA THR A 148 6.54 -3.45 -17.55
C THR A 148 5.99 -2.94 -18.89
N VAL A 149 4.96 -3.63 -19.39
CA VAL A 149 4.23 -3.28 -20.62
C VAL A 149 2.78 -2.91 -20.29
N ASP A 150 2.15 -2.10 -21.14
CA ASP A 150 0.79 -1.57 -20.89
C ASP A 150 -0.25 -2.65 -20.60
N THR A 151 -0.15 -3.81 -21.24
CA THR A 151 -1.06 -4.94 -20.99
C THR A 151 -0.96 -5.46 -19.56
N ASN A 152 0.20 -5.34 -18.91
CA ASN A 152 0.43 -5.76 -17.54
C ASN A 152 0.19 -4.62 -16.53
N THR A 153 0.51 -3.37 -16.90
CA THR A 153 0.46 -2.20 -15.99
C THR A 153 -0.86 -1.43 -16.03
N ALA A 154 -1.67 -1.57 -17.08
CA ALA A 154 -2.98 -0.94 -17.21
C ALA A 154 -4.09 -1.91 -17.67
N GLY A 155 -3.75 -3.13 -18.10
CA GLY A 155 -4.71 -4.07 -18.69
C GLY A 155 -5.58 -4.86 -17.71
N ASN A 156 -5.34 -4.78 -16.41
CA ASN A 156 -6.08 -5.51 -15.39
C ASN A 156 -6.88 -4.55 -14.48
N ALA A 157 -8.15 -4.89 -14.22
CA ALA A 157 -9.05 -4.13 -13.35
C ALA A 157 -8.52 -3.97 -11.91
N TRP A 158 -7.62 -4.85 -11.47
CA TRP A 158 -6.99 -4.77 -10.15
C TRP A 158 -5.85 -3.74 -10.08
N ASN A 159 -5.39 -3.17 -11.19
CA ASN A 159 -4.26 -2.25 -11.16
C ASN A 159 -4.61 -0.90 -10.54
N ASN A 160 -5.86 -0.47 -10.71
CA ASN A 160 -6.40 0.78 -10.15
C ASN A 160 -7.74 0.53 -9.45
N PRO A 161 -7.76 -0.24 -8.34
CA PRO A 161 -9.00 -0.70 -7.76
C PRO A 161 -9.77 0.45 -7.11
N CYS A 162 -11.06 0.49 -7.37
CA CYS A 162 -11.97 1.45 -6.77
C CYS A 162 -12.43 1.02 -5.38
N ALA A 163 -12.63 2.00 -4.51
CA ALA A 163 -13.41 1.81 -3.30
C ALA A 163 -14.82 1.34 -3.67
N ASN A 164 -15.43 0.52 -2.83
CA ASN A 164 -16.75 -0.05 -3.08
C ASN A 164 -17.86 1.00 -3.14
N ASN A 165 -17.68 2.13 -2.46
CA ASN A 165 -18.58 3.29 -2.54
C ASN A 165 -18.23 4.28 -3.66
N GLY A 166 -17.31 3.92 -4.56
CA GLY A 166 -16.92 4.75 -5.71
C GLY A 166 -16.13 6.01 -5.33
N GLY A 167 -15.82 6.84 -6.33
CA GLY A 167 -15.19 8.16 -6.17
C GLY A 167 -13.73 8.17 -5.72
N TRP A 168 -13.17 7.00 -5.36
CA TRP A 168 -11.81 6.84 -4.88
C TRP A 168 -11.20 5.57 -5.43
N ARG A 169 -9.90 5.63 -5.76
CA ARG A 169 -9.15 4.49 -6.27
C ARG A 169 -7.76 4.45 -5.68
N MET A 170 -7.24 3.24 -5.48
CA MET A 170 -5.80 3.05 -5.27
C MET A 170 -5.10 3.04 -6.62
N MET A 171 -3.98 3.72 -6.71
CA MET A 171 -3.16 3.83 -7.92
C MET A 171 -1.76 3.33 -7.61
N GLY A 172 -1.18 2.53 -8.50
CA GLY A 172 0.23 2.19 -8.48
C GLY A 172 1.06 3.12 -9.36
N THR A 173 2.38 3.13 -9.17
CA THR A 173 3.29 3.78 -10.13
C THR A 173 4.56 2.98 -10.36
N THR A 174 4.95 2.81 -11.62
CA THR A 174 6.24 2.22 -12.02
C THR A 174 7.32 3.28 -12.20
N THR A 175 7.00 4.56 -12.04
CA THR A 175 7.94 5.68 -12.17
C THR A 175 7.81 6.61 -10.98
N LEU A 176 8.87 7.37 -10.68
CA LEU A 176 8.83 8.42 -9.69
C LEU A 176 7.75 9.43 -10.09
N LYS A 177 6.70 9.54 -9.28
CA LYS A 177 5.61 10.48 -9.50
C LYS A 177 5.71 11.58 -8.46
N GLY A 178 5.94 12.81 -8.91
CA GLY A 178 6.05 13.99 -8.05
C GLY A 178 4.96 15.01 -8.37
N TRP A 179 4.34 15.55 -7.34
CA TRP A 179 3.34 16.61 -7.46
C TRP A 179 4.01 17.95 -7.19
N LYS A 180 3.90 18.90 -8.12
CA LYS A 180 4.54 20.22 -8.01
C LYS A 180 3.66 21.25 -8.72
N ASN A 181 3.52 22.43 -8.13
CA ASN A 181 2.88 23.58 -8.78
C ASN A 181 3.63 23.93 -10.08
N GLY A 182 2.88 24.21 -11.16
CA GLY A 182 3.39 24.34 -12.53
C GLY A 182 3.94 23.06 -13.15
N GLY A 183 3.67 21.89 -12.55
CA GLY A 183 4.18 20.59 -12.96
C GLY A 183 3.16 19.72 -13.69
N LYS A 184 3.61 18.57 -14.22
CA LYS A 184 2.78 17.63 -15.00
C LYS A 184 1.53 17.13 -14.25
N TYR A 185 1.61 16.99 -12.93
CA TYR A 185 0.55 16.43 -12.09
C TYR A 185 -0.05 17.49 -11.15
N GLU A 186 -0.02 18.76 -11.51
CA GLU A 186 -0.55 19.85 -10.68
C GLU A 186 -2.05 19.68 -10.37
N ASP A 187 -2.86 19.26 -11.36
CA ASP A 187 -4.32 19.10 -11.21
C ASP A 187 -4.75 17.97 -10.25
N GLU A 188 -3.80 17.12 -9.84
CA GLU A 188 -4.00 16.06 -8.86
C GLU A 188 -3.68 16.51 -7.42
N ILE A 189 -3.03 17.66 -7.25
CA ILE A 189 -2.70 18.20 -5.92
C ILE A 189 -3.99 18.40 -5.14
N GLY A 190 -3.98 17.95 -3.88
CA GLY A 190 -5.14 17.99 -3.00
C GLY A 190 -6.15 16.84 -3.16
N LYS A 191 -6.07 16.07 -4.26
CA LYS A 191 -6.93 14.90 -4.52
C LYS A 191 -6.25 13.57 -4.22
N VAL A 192 -4.96 13.61 -3.89
CA VAL A 192 -4.13 12.42 -3.68
C VAL A 192 -3.77 12.27 -2.21
N TYR A 193 -3.75 11.03 -1.73
CA TYR A 193 -3.35 10.67 -0.37
C TYR A 193 -2.35 9.52 -0.38
N GLY A 194 -1.42 9.54 0.58
CA GLY A 194 -0.40 8.51 0.71
C GLY A 194 0.08 8.37 2.14
N PHE A 195 0.77 7.25 2.42
CA PHE A 195 1.47 7.06 3.68
C PHE A 195 2.80 7.80 3.65
N ALA A 196 3.04 8.65 4.66
CA ALA A 196 4.30 9.36 4.80
C ALA A 196 5.47 8.38 5.00
N GLY A 197 6.49 8.48 4.15
CA GLY A 197 7.67 7.60 4.21
C GLY A 197 8.73 8.02 5.24
N PHE A 198 8.62 9.24 5.78
CA PHE A 198 9.54 9.82 6.75
C PHE A 198 8.75 10.74 7.70
N ALA A 199 9.30 10.97 8.89
CA ALA A 199 8.75 11.93 9.82
C ALA A 199 9.16 13.36 9.44
N LEU A 200 8.27 14.33 9.66
CA LEU A 200 8.54 15.75 9.52
C LEU A 200 8.33 16.45 10.85
N SER A 201 9.24 17.39 11.16
CA SER A 201 9.10 18.31 12.27
C SER A 201 7.88 19.22 12.07
N GLU A 202 7.45 19.94 13.10
CA GLU A 202 6.34 20.91 12.99
C GLU A 202 6.59 21.97 11.93
N ALA A 203 7.79 22.55 11.94
CA ALA A 203 8.19 23.59 11.00
C ALA A 203 8.15 23.10 9.54
N ASP A 204 8.55 21.84 9.32
CA ASP A 204 8.53 21.25 7.99
C ASP A 204 7.14 20.79 7.60
N ALA A 205 6.39 20.17 8.52
CA ALA A 205 5.08 19.59 8.30
C ALA A 205 4.07 20.61 7.77
N GLN A 206 4.11 21.86 8.26
CA GLN A 206 3.23 22.93 7.78
C GLN A 206 3.36 23.20 6.28
N ASN A 207 4.54 22.96 5.69
CA ASN A 207 4.74 23.11 4.25
C ASN A 207 4.11 21.97 3.44
N TYR A 208 3.79 20.84 4.07
CA TYR A 208 3.34 19.63 3.38
C TYR A 208 1.94 19.15 3.78
N VAL A 209 1.40 19.55 4.94
CA VAL A 209 0.06 19.19 5.42
C VAL A 209 -0.54 20.37 6.18
N ASP A 210 -1.73 20.85 5.82
CA ASP A 210 -2.33 22.01 6.49
C ASP A 210 -2.79 21.63 7.91
N GLY A 211 -2.52 22.51 8.87
CA GLY A 211 -2.89 22.28 10.27
C GLY A 211 -2.15 21.13 10.98
N ALA A 212 -1.13 20.54 10.35
CA ALA A 212 -0.34 19.48 10.96
C ALA A 212 0.76 20.04 11.87
N GLY A 213 0.75 19.61 13.14
CA GLY A 213 1.83 19.90 14.08
C GLY A 213 3.07 19.02 13.89
N SER A 214 2.95 17.83 13.29
CA SER A 214 4.08 16.99 12.85
C SER A 214 3.54 15.92 11.90
N VAL A 215 4.41 15.34 11.07
CA VAL A 215 4.06 14.14 10.28
C VAL A 215 4.87 12.97 10.81
N GLN A 216 4.22 11.84 11.05
CA GLN A 216 4.87 10.59 11.46
C GLN A 216 4.95 9.62 10.29
N VAL A 217 5.94 8.72 10.30
CA VAL A 217 6.04 7.64 9.33
C VAL A 217 4.74 6.80 9.37
N GLY A 218 4.17 6.52 8.20
CA GLY A 218 2.92 5.79 8.05
C GLY A 218 1.67 6.57 8.46
N GLN A 219 1.76 7.89 8.64
CA GLN A 219 0.57 8.73 8.68
C GLN A 219 0.01 8.87 7.27
N PHE A 220 -1.31 8.70 7.13
CA PHE A 220 -1.99 8.80 5.84
C PHE A 220 -2.49 10.23 5.61
N ILE A 221 -1.83 10.93 4.69
CA ILE A 221 -1.90 12.39 4.52
C ILE A 221 -2.25 12.77 3.08
N LYS A 222 -2.93 13.90 2.93
CA LYS A 222 -3.16 14.56 1.65
C LYS A 222 -1.84 15.05 1.07
N VAL A 223 -1.65 14.87 -0.23
CA VAL A 223 -0.46 15.29 -0.96
C VAL A 223 -0.55 16.77 -1.34
N LYS A 224 0.51 17.50 -0.99
CA LYS A 224 0.78 18.87 -1.45
C LYS A 224 1.90 18.93 -2.49
N SER A 225 2.07 20.10 -3.10
CA SER A 225 3.21 20.42 -3.95
C SER A 225 4.54 20.15 -3.23
N GLY A 226 5.47 19.49 -3.91
CA GLY A 226 6.78 19.10 -3.39
C GLY A 226 6.87 17.64 -2.93
N VAL A 227 5.74 16.93 -2.80
CA VAL A 227 5.73 15.51 -2.42
C VAL A 227 5.93 14.62 -3.65
N ALA A 228 6.54 13.46 -3.44
CA ALA A 228 6.69 12.43 -4.46
C ALA A 228 6.47 11.02 -3.90
N VAL A 229 6.13 10.10 -4.79
CA VAL A 229 6.02 8.66 -4.54
C VAL A 229 6.98 7.94 -5.47
N ASP A 230 7.88 7.14 -4.88
CA ASP A 230 8.84 6.30 -5.63
C ASP A 230 8.14 5.19 -6.43
N PRO A 231 8.79 4.62 -7.45
CA PRO A 231 8.31 3.44 -8.14
C PRO A 231 7.93 2.29 -7.21
N MET A 232 7.05 1.41 -7.67
CA MET A 232 6.59 0.22 -6.96
C MET A 232 5.85 0.51 -5.65
N ARG A 233 5.27 1.71 -5.57
CA ARG A 233 4.43 2.18 -4.45
C ARG A 233 3.08 2.62 -4.98
N GLY A 234 2.16 2.85 -4.05
CA GLY A 234 0.82 3.31 -4.38
C GLY A 234 0.36 4.52 -3.58
N TYR A 235 -0.72 5.12 -4.05
CA TYR A 235 -1.40 6.27 -3.46
C TYR A 235 -2.91 6.15 -3.72
N MET A 236 -3.72 6.76 -2.87
CA MET A 236 -5.16 6.87 -3.08
C MET A 236 -5.45 8.16 -3.84
N MET A 237 -6.35 8.13 -4.81
CA MET A 237 -6.73 9.29 -5.61
C MET A 237 -8.24 9.42 -5.64
N GLN A 238 -8.73 10.63 -5.38
CA GLN A 238 -10.12 11.01 -5.63
C GLN A 238 -10.33 11.16 -7.15
N GLY A 239 -11.41 10.59 -7.66
CA GLY A 239 -11.79 10.76 -9.06
C GLY A 239 -12.79 9.73 -9.52
N GLU A 240 -13.28 9.92 -10.74
CA GLU A 240 -14.21 8.99 -11.34
C GLU A 240 -13.60 7.59 -11.46
N CYS A 241 -14.31 6.64 -10.88
CA CYS A 241 -14.18 5.24 -11.19
C CYS A 241 -14.95 5.01 -12.48
N GLY A 242 -14.24 4.91 -13.62
CA GLY A 242 -14.86 4.53 -14.89
C GLY A 242 -15.71 3.26 -14.74
N ASP A 243 -16.77 3.18 -15.54
CA ASP A 243 -17.78 2.13 -15.68
C ASP A 243 -17.60 0.88 -14.78
N GLY A 244 -17.92 1.05 -13.49
CA GLY A 244 -18.61 0.05 -12.69
C GLY A 244 -17.92 -1.30 -12.45
N ARG A 245 -16.75 -1.34 -11.81
CA ARG A 245 -16.31 -2.57 -11.13
C ARG A 245 -15.97 -2.30 -9.67
N ALA A 246 -17.02 -2.10 -8.87
CA ALA A 246 -16.94 -2.27 -7.43
C ALA A 246 -16.30 -3.62 -7.12
N GLN A 247 -15.35 -3.65 -6.17
CA GLN A 247 -14.64 -4.87 -5.83
C GLN A 247 -15.59 -5.80 -5.04
N ASN A 248 -16.21 -6.74 -5.75
CA ASN A 248 -16.84 -7.95 -5.20
C ASN A 248 -17.71 -7.78 -3.94
N LYS A 249 -18.76 -6.96 -3.99
CA LYS A 249 -20.01 -7.29 -3.27
C LYS A 249 -21.06 -7.67 -4.31
N PRO A 250 -21.80 -8.80 -4.15
CA PRO A 250 -23.07 -8.95 -4.86
C PRO A 250 -23.88 -7.70 -4.55
N ALA A 251 -24.30 -6.97 -5.59
CA ALA A 251 -25.28 -5.93 -5.42
C ALA A 251 -26.47 -6.56 -4.68
N VAL A 252 -26.87 -5.99 -3.54
CA VAL A 252 -28.16 -6.33 -2.96
C VAL A 252 -29.19 -5.95 -4.04
N PRO A 253 -30.08 -6.86 -4.48
CA PRO A 253 -31.08 -6.52 -5.48
C PRO A 253 -31.84 -5.27 -5.05
N GLY A 254 -31.67 -4.16 -5.77
CA GLY A 254 -32.30 -2.87 -5.47
C GLY A 254 -31.38 -1.75 -4.98
N SER A 255 -30.07 -1.96 -4.80
CA SER A 255 -29.13 -0.85 -4.52
C SER A 255 -28.65 -0.20 -5.83
N GLU A 256 -29.09 1.02 -6.10
CA GLU A 256 -28.47 1.85 -7.15
C GLU A 256 -26.98 2.09 -6.83
N PRO A 257 -26.09 2.15 -7.83
CA PRO A 257 -24.72 2.60 -7.61
C PRO A 257 -24.77 4.02 -7.07
N LEU A 258 -24.44 4.19 -5.78
CA LEU A 258 -24.25 5.50 -5.19
C LEU A 258 -23.02 6.13 -5.86
N PHE A 259 -23.26 6.95 -6.88
CA PHE A 259 -22.28 7.93 -7.31
C PHE A 259 -22.07 8.88 -6.12
N ALA A 260 -20.90 8.82 -5.50
CA ALA A 260 -20.55 9.81 -4.48
C ALA A 260 -20.65 11.21 -5.12
N PRO A 261 -21.31 12.18 -4.45
CA PRO A 261 -21.40 13.54 -4.97
C PRO A 261 -19.98 14.10 -5.20
N ALA A 262 -19.84 14.99 -6.17
CA ALA A 262 -18.59 15.71 -6.39
C ALA A 262 -18.27 16.54 -5.13
N VAL A 263 -17.31 16.07 -4.32
CA VAL A 263 -16.80 16.81 -3.16
C VAL A 263 -15.74 17.79 -3.64
N SER A 264 -15.83 19.05 -3.23
CA SER A 264 -14.80 20.05 -3.56
C SER A 264 -13.47 19.66 -2.94
N VAL A 265 -12.36 19.96 -3.62
CA VAL A 265 -11.01 19.60 -3.14
C VAL A 265 -10.70 20.27 -1.80
N GLU A 266 -11.24 21.47 -1.60
CA GLU A 266 -11.12 22.30 -0.41
C GLU A 266 -11.83 21.68 0.81
N ASP A 267 -12.88 20.88 0.58
CA ASP A 267 -13.68 20.25 1.63
C ASP A 267 -13.11 18.89 2.06
N LEU A 268 -12.11 18.37 1.34
CA LEU A 268 -11.48 17.10 1.68
C LEU A 268 -10.61 17.23 2.95
N PRO A 269 -10.58 16.23 3.84
CA PRO A 269 -9.78 16.28 5.06
C PRO A 269 -8.28 16.20 4.74
N GLU A 270 -7.43 16.86 5.53
CA GLU A 270 -5.96 16.81 5.35
C GLU A 270 -5.37 15.43 5.69
N THR A 271 -6.05 14.67 6.53
CA THR A 271 -5.63 13.33 6.97
C THR A 271 -6.82 12.40 7.10
N PHE A 272 -6.60 11.11 6.85
CA PHE A 272 -7.60 10.07 7.04
C PHE A 272 -7.13 9.07 8.10
N SER A 273 -8.04 8.61 8.96
CA SER A 273 -7.80 7.46 9.83
C SER A 273 -8.04 6.16 9.07
N VAL A 274 -7.09 5.24 9.10
CA VAL A 274 -7.14 3.97 8.33
C VAL A 274 -7.56 2.83 9.25
N TYR A 275 -8.50 1.99 8.83
CA TYR A 275 -8.99 0.84 9.62
C TYR A 275 -9.23 -0.40 8.76
N ILE A 276 -9.15 -1.59 9.37
CA ILE A 276 -9.52 -2.84 8.70
C ILE A 276 -11.00 -3.09 8.97
N VAL A 277 -11.75 -3.30 7.89
CA VAL A 277 -13.13 -3.77 7.90
C VAL A 277 -13.09 -5.29 7.94
N ASN A 278 -13.54 -5.91 9.04
CA ASN A 278 -13.78 -7.35 9.03
C ASN A 278 -15.10 -7.61 8.29
N PRO A 279 -15.14 -8.46 7.26
CA PRO A 279 -16.41 -8.80 6.61
C PRO A 279 -17.29 -9.52 7.62
N SER A 280 -18.45 -8.93 7.94
CA SER A 280 -19.51 -9.58 8.70
C SER A 280 -19.95 -10.85 7.96
N VAL A 281 -19.98 -11.98 8.67
CA VAL A 281 -20.30 -13.30 8.11
C VAL A 281 -21.77 -13.29 7.64
N PRO A 282 -22.08 -13.67 6.39
CA PRO A 282 -23.46 -13.76 5.94
C PRO A 282 -24.19 -14.84 6.75
N GLY A 283 -25.15 -14.43 7.59
CA GLY A 283 -25.95 -15.34 8.42
C GLY A 283 -25.80 -15.17 9.93
N ALA A 284 -24.93 -14.28 10.41
CA ALA A 284 -25.05 -13.75 11.76
C ALA A 284 -26.17 -12.70 11.76
N GLY A 285 -27.19 -12.89 12.60
CA GLY A 285 -28.31 -11.96 12.73
C GLY A 285 -27.82 -10.53 12.86
N SER A 286 -28.45 -9.63 12.11
CA SER A 286 -28.30 -8.20 12.31
C SER A 286 -28.89 -7.88 13.68
N ASP A 287 -28.07 -7.89 14.72
CA ASP A 287 -28.42 -7.25 15.96
C ASP A 287 -28.51 -5.74 15.64
N GLU A 288 -29.65 -5.14 16.01
CA GLU A 288 -30.05 -3.76 15.70
C GLU A 288 -29.16 -2.68 16.37
N ASN A 289 -27.93 -3.03 16.74
CA ASN A 289 -26.89 -2.13 17.22
C ASN A 289 -25.63 -2.41 16.40
N GLY A 290 -25.42 -1.61 15.34
CA GLY A 290 -24.43 -1.83 14.28
C GLY A 290 -22.96 -1.67 14.69
N ASP A 291 -22.46 -2.60 15.50
CA ASP A 291 -21.03 -2.79 15.73
C ASP A 291 -20.51 -3.87 14.78
N GLU A 292 -20.09 -3.47 13.58
CA GLU A 292 -19.15 -4.27 12.80
C GLU A 292 -17.84 -4.34 13.62
N ASP A 293 -17.28 -5.55 13.81
CA ASP A 293 -15.99 -5.74 14.49
C ASP A 293 -14.88 -5.01 13.72
N VAL A 294 -14.64 -3.74 14.03
CA VAL A 294 -13.60 -2.91 13.40
C VAL A 294 -12.31 -3.05 14.21
N THR A 295 -11.34 -3.78 13.69
CA THR A 295 -9.97 -3.73 14.23
C THR A 295 -9.32 -2.44 13.72
N ALA A 296 -9.39 -1.38 14.51
CA ALA A 296 -8.71 -0.13 14.19
C ALA A 296 -7.19 -0.38 14.08
N ILE A 297 -6.62 -0.22 12.87
CA ILE A 297 -5.19 0.07 12.76
C ILE A 297 -5.06 1.45 13.35
N LYS A 298 -4.64 1.55 14.62
CA LYS A 298 -4.43 2.86 15.25
C LYS A 298 -3.39 3.61 14.44
N THR A 299 -3.84 4.52 13.57
CA THR A 299 -3.10 5.74 13.29
C THR A 299 -2.80 6.31 14.67
N VAL A 300 -1.52 6.56 14.97
CA VAL A 300 -1.13 7.11 16.27
C VAL A 300 -1.87 8.42 16.43
N LYS A 301 -2.99 8.37 17.15
CA LYS A 301 -3.77 9.54 17.48
C LYS A 301 -2.83 10.38 18.34
N THR A 302 -2.51 11.58 17.87
CA THR A 302 -1.99 12.61 18.74
C THR A 302 -2.92 12.69 19.93
N THR A 303 -2.39 12.41 21.13
CA THR A 303 -2.98 12.96 22.33
C THR A 303 -3.09 14.46 22.07
N ALA A 304 -4.33 14.97 22.11
CA ALA A 304 -4.64 16.39 22.07
C ALA A 304 -3.58 17.16 22.84
N ALA A 305 -3.11 18.26 22.23
CA ALA A 305 -2.15 19.19 22.79
C ALA A 305 -2.10 19.10 24.32
N SER A 306 -0.98 18.60 24.86
CA SER A 306 -0.71 18.70 26.28
C SER A 306 -0.76 20.19 26.61
N LYS A 307 -1.82 20.62 27.30
CA LYS A 307 -1.86 21.93 27.94
C LYS A 307 -0.58 21.99 28.78
N ALA A 308 0.33 22.87 28.39
CA ALA A 308 1.59 23.10 29.09
C ALA A 308 1.30 23.27 30.59
N GLY A 309 2.10 22.64 31.44
CA GLY A 309 2.00 22.76 32.90
C GLY A 309 1.18 21.70 33.63
N ARG A 310 0.92 20.52 33.05
CA ARG A 310 0.39 19.37 33.81
C ARG A 310 1.49 18.56 34.46
N TRP A 311 1.33 18.30 35.76
CA TRP A 311 2.24 17.48 36.54
C TRP A 311 1.75 16.03 36.56
N HIS A 312 2.68 15.09 36.63
CA HIS A 312 2.40 13.67 36.80
C HIS A 312 3.24 13.11 37.95
N ASP A 313 2.68 12.16 38.70
CA ASP A 313 3.47 11.38 39.66
C ASP A 313 4.36 10.34 38.95
N ALA A 314 5.23 9.67 39.71
CA ALA A 314 6.10 8.61 39.19
C ALA A 314 5.33 7.41 38.58
N ALA A 315 4.03 7.26 38.88
CA ALA A 315 3.14 6.25 38.32
C ALA A 315 2.34 6.79 37.10
N GLY A 316 2.61 8.01 36.64
CA GLY A 316 2.00 8.62 35.46
C GLY A 316 0.62 9.25 35.69
N ARG A 317 0.11 9.27 36.93
CA ARG A 317 -1.20 9.87 37.24
C ARG A 317 -1.12 11.39 37.20
N SER A 318 -2.08 12.02 36.50
CA SER A 318 -2.13 13.48 36.35
C SER A 318 -2.48 14.19 37.67
N LEU A 319 -1.79 15.30 37.92
CA LEU A 319 -1.90 16.16 39.09
C LEU A 319 -1.92 17.63 38.63
N ASN A 320 -2.57 18.51 39.39
CA ASN A 320 -2.53 19.95 39.11
C ASN A 320 -1.18 20.58 39.53
N THR A 321 -0.65 20.23 40.71
CA THR A 321 0.70 20.62 41.20
C THR A 321 1.14 19.69 42.34
N PRO A 322 2.43 19.30 42.43
CA PRO A 322 2.94 18.51 43.55
C PRO A 322 2.84 19.26 44.88
N LYS A 323 2.36 18.58 45.92
CA LYS A 323 2.27 19.13 47.29
C LYS A 323 3.23 18.46 48.29
N ALA A 324 3.96 17.44 47.83
CA ALA A 324 4.88 16.67 48.66
C ALA A 324 6.25 16.59 47.98
N HIS A 325 7.28 16.32 48.77
CA HIS A 325 8.64 16.15 48.27
C HIS A 325 8.70 14.82 47.50
N GLY A 326 9.28 14.83 46.31
CA GLY A 326 9.31 13.64 45.46
C GLY A 326 9.67 13.91 44.01
N VAL A 327 9.71 12.84 43.22
CA VAL A 327 9.99 12.89 41.78
C VAL A 327 8.68 12.95 41.01
N TYR A 328 8.55 13.96 40.17
CA TYR A 328 7.38 14.22 39.33
C TYR A 328 7.82 14.41 37.88
N VAL A 329 6.86 14.33 36.96
CA VAL A 329 7.10 14.65 35.55
C VAL A 329 6.26 15.87 35.19
N ASN A 330 6.91 16.91 34.69
CA ASN A 330 6.26 18.11 34.15
C ASN A 330 6.75 18.31 32.71
N ASP A 331 5.82 18.43 31.76
CA ASP A 331 6.11 18.60 30.33
C ASP A 331 7.20 17.61 29.83
N ARG A 332 7.03 16.33 30.21
CA ARG A 332 7.92 15.18 29.89
C ARG A 332 9.33 15.26 30.49
N THR A 333 9.60 16.21 31.37
CA THR A 333 10.87 16.33 32.08
C THR A 333 10.70 15.84 33.53
N PRO A 334 11.56 14.93 34.02
CA PRO A 334 11.57 14.55 35.43
C PRO A 334 12.07 15.74 36.27
N VAL A 335 11.25 16.17 37.22
CA VAL A 335 11.50 17.27 38.15
C VAL A 335 11.43 16.73 39.56
N MET A 336 12.47 16.98 40.35
CA MET A 336 12.48 16.65 41.78
C MET A 336 11.99 17.86 42.57
N VAL A 337 10.82 17.73 43.20
CA VAL A 337 10.29 18.74 44.11
C VAL A 337 10.88 18.47 45.49
N LYS A 338 11.68 19.44 45.96
CA LYS A 338 12.42 19.41 47.21
C LYS A 338 11.75 20.20 48.31
#